data_AF-A0A929IB21-F1
#
_entry.id   AF-A0A929IB21-F1
#
_cell.length_a   1.000
_cell.length_b   1.000
_cell.length_c   1.000
_cell.angle_alpha   90.00
_cell.angle_beta   90.00
_cell.angle_gamma   90.00
#
_symmetry.space_group_name_H-M   'P 1'
#
loop_
_entity.id
_entity.type
_entity.pdbx_description
1 polymer ?
#
loop_
_entity_poly.entity_id
_entity_poly.type
_entity_poly.pdbx_seq_one_letter_code
_entity_poly.pdbx_strand_id
1 'polypeptide(L)'
;VPARLREGLNVESGLNDGICVPIVLFFVALAGSGGHGDGSTSALALVAQEIGIGIAVGLGLAALGVALARWCWKKGWVTEVWMQVTVVGLAFASFALAQSLHGSGYIAAFTGGMLFGRMAKDATHKLVLAAEGVGETLALMTWMLFGAMVIGHAFNLFNWQVVLYALLSLTVIRVVPIFLSLMGTGESVPSKLFLGWFGPRGLASIVFAIIVINAEVPGAEFLALVVTCTVFLSLVVHGMSANPLAKWIGRREQRDA
;
A
#
# COMPACT_ATOMS: atom_id res chain seq x y z
N VAL A 1 -10.89 -17.68 8.13
CA VAL A 1 -9.47 -17.63 8.50
C VAL A 1 -9.39 -17.37 9.99
N PRO A 2 -8.55 -18.08 10.75
CA PRO A 2 -8.31 -17.80 12.16
C PRO A 2 -7.98 -16.32 12.41
N ALA A 3 -8.49 -15.77 13.53
CA ALA A 3 -8.38 -14.35 13.82
C ALA A 3 -6.93 -13.87 13.85
N ARG A 4 -6.03 -14.63 14.49
CA ARG A 4 -4.60 -14.32 14.62
C ARG A 4 -3.90 -14.18 13.26
N LEU A 5 -4.13 -15.14 12.35
CA LEU A 5 -3.54 -15.10 11.01
C LEU A 5 -4.08 -13.94 10.19
N ARG A 6 -5.38 -13.66 10.30
CA ARG A 6 -6.01 -12.50 9.62
C ARG A 6 -5.45 -11.17 10.14
N GLU A 7 -5.30 -11.03 11.46
CA GLU A 7 -4.70 -9.84 12.07
C GLU A 7 -3.25 -9.67 11.65
N GLY A 8 -2.46 -10.76 11.62
CA GLY A 8 -1.09 -10.75 11.13
C GLY A 8 -0.98 -10.23 9.69
N LEU A 9 -1.83 -10.74 8.78
CA LEU A 9 -1.87 -10.27 7.40
C LEU A 9 -2.30 -8.80 7.26
N ASN A 10 -3.27 -8.35 8.06
CA ASN A 10 -3.72 -6.96 8.04
C ASN A 10 -2.61 -6.01 8.52
N VAL A 11 -1.90 -6.38 9.60
CA VAL A 11 -0.77 -5.59 10.12
C VAL A 11 0.37 -5.56 9.11
N GLU A 12 0.70 -6.71 8.51
CA GLU A 12 1.73 -6.80 7.48
C GLU A 12 1.38 -5.92 6.27
N SER A 13 0.15 -5.98 5.77
CA SER A 13 -0.30 -5.16 4.64
C SER A 13 -0.21 -3.67 4.95
N GLY A 14 -0.71 -3.24 6.12
CA GLY A 14 -0.66 -1.83 6.52
C GLY A 14 0.76 -1.31 6.72
N LEU A 15 1.66 -2.13 7.25
CA LEU A 15 3.07 -1.78 7.42
C LEU A 15 3.79 -1.70 6.06
N ASN A 16 3.53 -2.66 5.17
CA ASN A 16 4.10 -2.71 3.82
C ASN A 16 3.73 -1.46 3.01
N ASP A 17 2.47 -1.05 3.04
CA ASP A 17 1.99 0.12 2.29
C ASP A 17 2.70 1.42 2.72
N GLY A 18 3.06 1.54 4.01
CA GLY A 18 3.81 2.69 4.52
C GLY A 18 5.33 2.62 4.28
N ILE A 19 5.95 1.45 4.51
CA ILE A 19 7.42 1.30 4.45
C ILE A 19 7.95 1.24 3.01
N CYS A 20 7.18 0.69 2.07
CA CYS A 20 7.67 0.49 0.71
C CYS A 20 7.87 1.80 -0.07
N VAL A 21 7.08 2.84 0.20
CA VAL A 21 7.19 4.13 -0.51
C VAL A 21 8.60 4.73 -0.39
N PRO A 22 9.17 4.94 0.81
CA PRO A 22 10.58 5.33 0.99
C PRO A 22 11.59 4.49 0.20
N ILE A 23 11.41 3.18 0.21
CA ILE A 23 12.34 2.23 -0.43
C ILE A 23 12.28 2.38 -1.95
N VAL A 24 11.07 2.46 -2.52
CA VAL A 24 10.88 2.66 -3.97
C VAL A 24 11.46 4.01 -4.40
N LEU A 25 11.17 5.08 -3.66
CA LEU A 25 11.70 6.42 -3.95
C LEU A 25 13.23 6.45 -3.90
N PHE A 26 13.83 5.72 -2.96
CA PHE A 26 15.28 5.59 -2.88
C PHE A 26 15.89 4.91 -4.12
N PHE A 27 15.33 3.79 -4.56
CA PHE A 27 15.83 3.13 -5.76
C PHE A 27 15.57 3.95 -7.04
N VAL A 28 14.46 4.68 -7.09
CA VAL A 28 14.17 5.59 -8.21
C VAL A 28 15.18 6.74 -8.25
N ALA A 29 15.45 7.39 -7.11
CA ALA A 29 16.44 8.46 -7.02
C ALA A 29 17.85 7.96 -7.37
N LEU A 30 18.22 6.76 -6.89
CA LEU A 30 19.49 6.13 -7.22
C LEU A 30 19.60 5.83 -8.73
N ALA A 31 18.55 5.28 -9.34
CA ALA A 31 18.51 4.97 -10.77
C ALA A 31 18.56 6.23 -11.66
N GLY A 32 17.96 7.32 -11.22
CA GLY A 32 18.01 8.62 -11.91
C GLY A 32 19.35 9.35 -11.80
N SER A 33 20.14 9.08 -10.75
CA SER A 33 21.38 9.81 -10.44
C SER A 33 22.60 9.51 -11.34
N GLY A 34 22.44 8.65 -12.35
CA GLY A 34 23.40 8.53 -13.47
C GLY A 34 24.86 8.31 -13.06
N GLY A 35 25.15 7.32 -12.21
CA GLY A 35 26.49 6.71 -12.07
C GLY A 35 27.67 7.59 -11.64
N HIS A 36 27.47 8.84 -11.24
CA HIS A 36 28.55 9.68 -10.71
C HIS A 36 28.71 9.39 -9.21
N GLY A 37 29.96 9.22 -8.76
CA GLY A 37 30.35 8.65 -7.45
C GLY A 37 29.88 9.35 -6.17
N ASP A 38 28.99 10.34 -6.26
CA ASP A 38 28.32 11.04 -5.15
C ASP A 38 26.78 10.88 -5.17
N GLY A 39 26.25 10.06 -6.09
CA GLY A 39 24.81 9.88 -6.33
C GLY A 39 24.04 9.22 -5.17
N SER A 40 24.70 8.42 -4.33
CA SER A 40 24.03 7.80 -3.18
C SER A 40 23.73 8.79 -2.06
N THR A 41 24.61 9.78 -1.85
CA THR A 41 24.45 10.81 -0.81
C THR A 41 23.33 11.77 -1.19
N SER A 42 23.26 12.14 -2.48
CA SER A 42 22.20 12.99 -3.02
C SER A 42 20.85 12.26 -3.09
N ALA A 43 20.82 10.97 -3.46
CA ALA A 43 19.60 10.17 -3.43
C ALA A 43 19.03 10.03 -2.01
N LEU A 44 19.86 9.78 -1.00
CA LEU A 44 19.43 9.74 0.40
C LEU A 44 18.88 11.08 0.85
N ALA A 45 19.51 12.20 0.47
CA ALA A 45 19.03 13.54 0.80
C ALA A 45 17.67 13.84 0.16
N LEU A 46 17.48 13.49 -1.11
CA LEU A 46 16.21 13.67 -1.82
C LEU A 46 15.09 12.85 -1.18
N VAL A 47 15.34 11.57 -0.86
CA VAL A 47 14.37 10.70 -0.20
C VAL A 47 14.04 11.22 1.20
N ALA A 48 15.05 11.64 1.96
CA ALA A 48 14.86 12.21 3.29
C ALA A 48 14.04 13.51 3.22
N GLN A 49 14.24 14.33 2.19
CA GLN A 49 13.43 15.52 1.92
C GLN A 49 11.99 15.13 1.57
N GLU A 50 11.77 14.19 0.65
CA GLU A 50 10.42 13.77 0.25
C GLU A 50 9.63 13.20 1.44
N ILE A 51 10.27 12.36 2.24
CA ILE A 51 9.69 11.79 3.45
C ILE A 51 9.46 12.87 4.50
N GLY A 52 10.46 13.71 4.76
CA GLY A 52 10.40 14.76 5.78
C GLY A 52 9.28 15.76 5.52
N ILE A 53 9.17 16.24 4.27
CA ILE A 53 8.08 17.14 3.85
C ILE A 53 6.74 16.41 3.89
N GLY A 54 6.67 15.17 3.41
CA GLY A 54 5.45 14.35 3.48
C GLY A 54 4.92 14.20 4.91
N ILE A 55 5.78 13.82 5.86
CA ILE A 55 5.44 13.70 7.28
C ILE A 55 5.03 15.06 7.86
N ALA A 56 5.81 16.11 7.63
CA ALA A 56 5.53 17.43 8.18
C ALA A 56 4.17 17.98 7.71
N VAL A 57 3.89 17.85 6.40
CA VAL A 57 2.63 18.28 5.81
C VAL A 57 1.47 17.41 6.30
N GLY A 58 1.61 16.09 6.30
CA GLY A 58 0.58 15.16 6.75
C GLY A 58 0.18 15.38 8.20
N LEU A 59 1.17 15.45 9.11
CA LEU A 59 0.92 15.71 10.53
C LEU A 59 0.38 17.12 10.77
N GLY A 60 0.94 18.13 10.09
CA GLY A 60 0.51 19.52 10.22
C GLY A 60 -0.93 19.73 9.78
N LEU A 61 -1.29 19.24 8.59
CA LEU A 61 -2.66 19.34 8.08
C LEU A 61 -3.64 18.49 8.90
N ALA A 62 -3.26 17.30 9.35
CA ALA A 62 -4.15 16.51 10.21
C ALA A 62 -4.42 17.20 11.56
N ALA A 63 -3.39 17.74 12.22
CA ALA A 63 -3.56 18.47 13.46
C ALA A 63 -4.45 19.72 13.28
N LEU A 64 -4.18 20.51 12.24
CA LEU A 64 -4.96 21.70 11.91
C LEU A 64 -6.40 21.34 11.54
N GLY A 65 -6.59 20.34 10.68
CA GLY A 65 -7.90 19.88 10.22
C GLY A 65 -8.77 19.38 11.36
N VAL A 66 -8.22 18.59 12.28
CA VAL A 66 -8.95 18.14 13.47
C VAL A 66 -9.27 19.31 14.42
N ALA A 67 -8.33 20.24 14.62
CA ALA A 67 -8.57 21.41 15.46
C ALA A 67 -9.70 22.30 14.92
N LEU A 68 -9.68 22.59 13.61
CA LEU A 68 -10.71 23.36 12.93
C LEU A 68 -12.05 22.63 12.93
N ALA A 69 -12.07 21.33 12.62
CA ALA A 69 -13.30 20.53 12.64
C ALA A 69 -13.97 20.54 14.03
N ARG A 70 -13.19 20.38 15.10
CA ARG A 70 -13.69 20.46 16.48
C ARG A 70 -14.21 21.85 16.82
N TRP A 71 -13.55 22.90 16.35
CA TRP A 71 -13.99 24.28 16.58
C TRP A 71 -15.32 24.56 15.89
N CYS A 72 -15.44 24.21 14.61
CA CYS A 72 -16.68 24.34 13.84
C CYS A 72 -17.83 23.52 14.44
N TRP A 73 -17.54 22.30 14.93
CA TRP A 73 -18.52 21.47 15.61
C TRP A 73 -19.06 22.14 16.88
N LYS A 74 -18.17 22.68 17.73
CA LYS A 74 -18.58 23.41 18.95
C LYS A 74 -19.43 24.65 18.65
N LYS A 75 -19.23 25.27 17.49
CA LYS A 75 -20.01 26.42 17.03
C LYS A 75 -21.33 26.02 16.34
N GLY A 76 -21.59 24.72 16.13
CA GLY A 76 -22.78 24.24 15.42
C GLY A 76 -22.77 24.55 13.92
N TRP A 77 -21.61 24.79 13.32
CA TRP A 77 -21.48 25.18 11.91
C TRP A 77 -21.47 23.99 10.95
N VAL A 78 -21.23 22.78 11.47
CA VAL A 78 -20.98 21.58 10.67
C VAL A 78 -21.80 20.44 11.22
N THR A 79 -22.43 19.67 10.32
CA THR A 79 -23.18 18.46 10.67
C THR A 79 -22.30 17.21 10.53
N GLU A 80 -22.78 16.06 11.03
CA GLU A 80 -22.04 14.79 10.96
C GLU A 80 -21.71 14.40 9.50
N VAL A 81 -22.64 14.64 8.56
CA VAL A 81 -22.46 14.36 7.12
C VAL A 81 -21.34 15.22 6.53
N TRP A 82 -21.30 16.52 6.84
CA TRP A 82 -20.26 17.41 6.33
C TRP A 82 -18.87 17.11 6.92
N MET A 83 -18.83 16.57 8.14
CA MET A 83 -17.57 16.17 8.76
C MET A 83 -16.92 14.99 8.03
N GLN A 84 -17.73 14.03 7.57
CA GLN A 84 -17.25 12.91 6.77
C GLN A 84 -16.61 13.36 5.44
N VAL A 85 -17.22 14.33 4.76
CA VAL A 85 -16.65 14.94 3.53
C VAL A 85 -15.33 15.65 3.82
N THR A 86 -15.22 16.28 5.00
CA THR A 86 -14.01 16.99 5.43
C THR A 86 -12.82 16.04 5.57
N VAL A 87 -13.03 14.80 6.05
CA VAL A 87 -11.95 13.80 6.16
C VAL A 87 -11.39 13.41 4.79
N VAL A 88 -12.27 13.22 3.81
CA VAL A 88 -11.88 12.95 2.42
C VAL A 88 -11.09 14.13 1.83
N GLY A 89 -11.62 15.35 2.01
CA GLY A 89 -10.95 16.57 1.56
C GLY A 89 -9.57 16.76 2.20
N LEU A 90 -9.43 16.43 3.48
CA LEU A 90 -8.18 16.50 4.21
C LEU A 90 -7.14 15.49 3.68
N ALA A 91 -7.57 14.29 3.31
CA ALA A 91 -6.68 13.30 2.68
C ALA A 91 -6.13 13.81 1.33
N PHE A 92 -7.01 14.32 0.46
CA PHE A 92 -6.59 14.92 -0.82
C PHE A 92 -5.73 16.17 -0.64
N ALA A 93 -6.07 17.04 0.31
CA ALA A 93 -5.28 18.24 0.61
C ALA A 93 -3.87 17.87 1.13
N SER A 94 -3.78 16.84 1.98
CA SER A 94 -2.49 16.34 2.48
C SER A 94 -1.62 15.81 1.34
N PHE A 95 -2.21 15.02 0.44
CA PHE A 95 -1.53 14.53 -0.74
C PHE A 95 -1.04 15.67 -1.65
N ALA A 96 -1.95 16.56 -2.05
CA ALA A 96 -1.67 17.61 -3.03
C ALA A 96 -0.67 18.65 -2.50
N LEU A 97 -0.80 19.06 -1.23
CA LEU A 97 0.10 20.04 -0.64
C LEU A 97 1.52 19.47 -0.52
N ALA A 98 1.66 18.24 -0.04
CA ALA A 98 2.97 17.60 0.07
C ALA A 98 3.61 17.46 -1.33
N GLN A 99 2.86 16.97 -2.31
CA GLN A 99 3.34 16.83 -3.68
C GLN A 99 3.81 18.17 -4.28
N SER A 100 3.07 19.27 -4.02
CA SER A 100 3.43 20.61 -4.49
C SER A 100 4.70 21.17 -3.86
N LEU A 101 5.06 20.68 -2.67
CA LEU A 101 6.28 21.04 -1.94
C LEU A 101 7.43 20.05 -2.21
N HIS A 102 7.31 19.19 -3.22
CA HIS A 102 8.26 18.11 -3.51
C HIS A 102 8.41 17.12 -2.34
N GLY A 103 7.33 16.93 -1.57
CA GLY A 103 7.17 15.87 -0.58
C GLY A 103 6.36 14.71 -1.14
N SER A 104 6.47 13.54 -0.52
CA SER A 104 5.64 12.40 -0.91
C SER A 104 4.19 12.59 -0.46
N GLY A 105 3.28 12.82 -1.41
CA GLY A 105 1.84 12.90 -1.15
C GLY A 105 1.26 11.66 -0.47
N TYR A 106 1.78 10.47 -0.80
CA TYR A 106 1.38 9.21 -0.18
C TYR A 106 1.74 9.17 1.31
N ILE A 107 2.96 9.57 1.65
CA ILE A 107 3.41 9.63 3.05
C ILE A 107 2.58 10.67 3.82
N ALA A 108 2.27 11.81 3.21
CA ALA A 108 1.43 12.83 3.83
C ALA A 108 0.00 12.33 4.14
N ALA A 109 -0.65 11.68 3.17
CA ALA A 109 -1.98 11.10 3.38
C ALA A 109 -1.96 9.99 4.44
N PHE A 110 -0.95 9.11 4.42
CA PHE A 110 -0.80 8.01 5.38
C PHE A 110 -0.56 8.51 6.81
N THR A 111 0.45 9.36 7.01
CA THR A 111 0.77 9.92 8.33
C THR A 111 -0.30 10.85 8.86
N GLY A 112 -0.95 11.62 7.96
CA GLY A 112 -2.12 12.43 8.30
C GLY A 112 -3.29 11.58 8.77
N GLY A 113 -3.60 10.47 8.07
CA GLY A 113 -4.63 9.51 8.47
C GLY A 113 -4.34 8.84 9.82
N MET A 114 -3.09 8.44 10.08
CA MET A 114 -2.67 7.89 11.37
C MET A 114 -2.86 8.89 12.52
N LEU A 115 -2.43 10.15 12.34
CA LEU A 115 -2.61 11.18 13.35
C LEU A 115 -4.09 11.53 13.54
N PHE A 116 -4.84 11.62 12.44
CA PHE A 116 -6.29 11.84 12.47
C PHE A 116 -6.99 10.78 13.30
N GLY A 117 -6.74 9.49 13.04
CA GLY A 117 -7.34 8.39 13.82
C GLY A 117 -6.97 8.45 15.30
N ARG A 118 -5.70 8.77 15.63
CA ARG A 118 -5.27 8.95 17.02
C ARG A 118 -5.98 10.11 17.71
N MET A 119 -6.21 11.22 17.00
CA MET A 119 -6.88 12.40 17.57
C MET A 119 -8.40 12.23 17.63
N ALA A 120 -9.02 11.56 16.65
CA ALA A 120 -10.46 11.33 16.59
C ALA A 120 -10.95 10.26 17.58
N LYS A 121 -10.06 9.35 18.02
CA LYS A 121 -10.35 8.30 19.03
C LYS A 121 -11.64 7.54 18.68
N ASP A 122 -12.65 7.57 19.56
CA ASP A 122 -13.89 6.82 19.41
C ASP A 122 -14.75 7.28 18.23
N ALA A 123 -14.54 8.53 17.74
CA ALA A 123 -15.25 9.04 16.58
C ALA A 123 -14.65 8.58 15.23
N THR A 124 -13.45 7.96 15.23
CA THR A 124 -12.71 7.63 14.01
C THR A 124 -13.54 6.81 13.03
N HIS A 125 -14.17 5.72 13.51
CA HIS A 125 -14.95 4.83 12.65
C HIS A 125 -16.06 5.57 11.91
N LYS A 126 -16.82 6.43 12.60
CA LYS A 126 -17.91 7.19 11.99
C LYS A 126 -17.43 8.24 10.98
N LEU A 127 -16.29 8.88 11.28
CA LEU A 127 -15.76 9.97 10.46
C LEU A 127 -15.03 9.47 9.22
N VAL A 128 -14.39 8.30 9.31
CA VAL A 128 -13.63 7.71 8.20
C VAL A 128 -14.52 6.88 7.27
N LEU A 129 -15.72 6.46 7.68
CA LEU A 129 -16.61 5.61 6.87
C LEU A 129 -16.82 6.12 5.43
N ALA A 130 -17.01 7.42 5.24
CA ALA A 130 -17.13 7.98 3.89
C ALA A 130 -15.81 7.92 3.12
N ALA A 131 -14.68 8.14 3.78
CA ALA A 131 -13.36 8.01 3.16
C ALA A 131 -13.03 6.56 2.80
N GLU A 132 -13.45 5.59 3.61
CA GLU A 132 -13.39 4.16 3.31
C GLU A 132 -14.23 3.85 2.05
N GLY A 133 -15.50 4.27 2.01
CA GLY A 133 -16.36 4.06 0.85
C GLY A 133 -15.83 4.72 -0.44
N VAL A 134 -15.28 5.93 -0.35
CA VAL A 134 -14.61 6.60 -1.48
C VAL A 134 -13.36 5.83 -1.90
N GLY A 135 -12.54 5.40 -0.93
CA GLY A 135 -11.34 4.61 -1.18
C GLY A 135 -11.63 3.27 -1.86
N GLU A 136 -12.64 2.54 -1.39
CA GLU A 136 -13.11 1.29 -2.00
C GLU A 136 -13.66 1.51 -3.40
N THR A 137 -14.44 2.58 -3.61
CA THR A 137 -14.98 2.92 -4.93
C THR A 137 -13.87 3.22 -5.93
N LEU A 138 -12.89 4.03 -5.53
CA LEU A 138 -11.71 4.33 -6.35
C LEU A 138 -10.88 3.08 -6.62
N ALA A 139 -10.70 2.22 -5.61
CA ALA A 139 -10.02 0.94 -5.76
C ALA A 139 -10.70 0.04 -6.80
N LEU A 140 -12.03 -0.08 -6.76
CA LEU A 140 -12.80 -0.85 -7.74
C LEU A 140 -12.65 -0.27 -9.16
N MET A 141 -12.68 1.07 -9.28
CA MET A 141 -12.40 1.73 -10.56
C MET A 141 -10.97 1.43 -11.04
N THR A 142 -9.97 1.48 -10.16
CA THR A 142 -8.58 1.11 -10.50
C THR A 142 -8.48 -0.33 -10.97
N TRP A 143 -9.13 -1.28 -10.29
CA TRP A 143 -9.13 -2.68 -10.72
C TRP A 143 -9.81 -2.90 -12.07
N MET A 144 -10.94 -2.22 -12.30
CA MET A 144 -11.62 -2.25 -13.58
C MET A 144 -10.72 -1.72 -14.72
N LEU A 145 -10.10 -0.55 -14.51
CA LEU A 145 -9.18 0.04 -15.49
C LEU A 145 -7.93 -0.81 -15.69
N PHE A 146 -7.37 -1.37 -14.61
CA PHE A 146 -6.22 -2.26 -14.69
C PHE A 146 -6.55 -3.50 -15.54
N GLY A 147 -7.69 -4.16 -15.32
CA GLY A 147 -8.11 -5.31 -16.11
C GLY A 147 -8.40 -4.96 -17.57
N ALA A 148 -9.19 -3.92 -17.83
CA ALA A 148 -9.63 -3.57 -19.18
C ALA A 148 -8.52 -2.94 -20.03
N MET A 149 -7.79 -1.97 -19.47
CA MET A 149 -6.82 -1.15 -20.21
C MET A 149 -5.41 -1.69 -20.06
N VAL A 150 -4.95 -2.01 -18.85
CA VAL A 150 -3.55 -2.40 -18.64
C VAL A 150 -3.32 -3.84 -19.10
N ILE A 151 -4.11 -4.80 -18.59
CA ILE A 151 -3.97 -6.21 -18.98
C ILE A 151 -4.34 -6.43 -20.45
N GLY A 152 -5.41 -5.79 -20.94
CA GLY A 152 -5.82 -5.91 -22.35
C GLY A 152 -4.70 -5.59 -23.35
N HIS A 153 -3.85 -4.61 -23.05
CA HIS A 153 -2.70 -4.24 -23.89
C HIS A 153 -1.42 -5.03 -23.55
N ALA A 154 -1.17 -5.29 -22.27
CA ALA A 154 0.08 -5.93 -21.82
C ALA A 154 0.11 -7.45 -22.00
N PHE A 155 -1.04 -8.11 -22.14
CA PHE A 155 -1.13 -9.58 -22.13
C PHE A 155 -0.25 -10.25 -23.19
N ASN A 156 -0.22 -9.69 -24.41
CA ASN A 156 0.59 -10.22 -25.51
C ASN A 156 2.09 -9.93 -25.37
N LEU A 157 2.48 -9.07 -24.42
CA LEU A 157 3.87 -8.73 -24.14
C LEU A 157 4.48 -9.65 -23.07
N PHE A 158 3.69 -10.51 -22.42
CA PHE A 158 4.18 -11.45 -21.42
C PHE A 158 5.02 -12.55 -22.07
N ASN A 159 6.33 -12.49 -21.85
CA ASN A 159 7.24 -13.58 -22.16
C ASN A 159 7.36 -14.56 -20.99
N TRP A 160 7.93 -15.73 -21.26
CA TRP A 160 8.05 -16.79 -20.25
C TRP A 160 8.96 -16.38 -19.08
N GLN A 161 9.95 -15.50 -19.30
CA GLN A 161 10.84 -15.02 -18.23
C GLN A 161 10.08 -14.15 -17.23
N VAL A 162 9.21 -13.27 -17.70
CA VAL A 162 8.37 -12.41 -16.88
C VAL A 162 7.38 -13.26 -16.08
N VAL A 163 6.75 -14.25 -16.72
CA VAL A 163 5.84 -15.20 -16.04
C VAL A 163 6.58 -16.00 -14.98
N LEU A 164 7.78 -16.52 -15.29
CA LEU A 164 8.58 -17.26 -14.33
C LEU A 164 8.97 -16.38 -13.13
N TYR A 165 9.43 -15.15 -13.38
CA TYR A 165 9.73 -14.21 -12.31
C TYR A 165 8.51 -13.94 -11.44
N ALA A 166 7.35 -13.70 -12.04
CA ALA A 166 6.12 -13.46 -11.30
C ALA A 166 5.74 -14.66 -10.41
N LEU A 167 5.84 -15.89 -10.92
CA LEU A 167 5.60 -17.10 -10.14
C LEU A 167 6.59 -17.25 -8.98
N LEU A 168 7.88 -17.02 -9.22
CA LEU A 168 8.90 -17.05 -8.17
C LEU A 168 8.68 -15.93 -7.14
N SER A 169 8.23 -14.76 -7.57
CA SER A 169 7.93 -13.60 -6.73
C SER A 169 6.75 -13.85 -5.79
N LEU A 170 5.72 -14.54 -6.28
CA LEU A 170 4.54 -14.92 -5.50
C LEU A 170 4.77 -16.13 -4.60
N THR A 171 5.78 -16.95 -4.89
CA THR A 171 6.08 -18.16 -4.12
C THR A 171 7.35 -17.99 -3.30
N VAL A 172 8.53 -18.20 -3.89
CA VAL A 172 9.82 -18.25 -3.20
C VAL A 172 10.14 -16.92 -2.51
N ILE A 173 10.07 -15.81 -3.25
CA ILE A 173 10.44 -14.48 -2.73
C ILE A 173 9.50 -14.04 -1.60
N ARG A 174 8.26 -14.55 -1.58
CA ARG A 174 7.28 -14.26 -0.53
C ARG A 174 7.40 -15.21 0.66
N VAL A 175 7.41 -16.52 0.42
CA VAL A 175 7.35 -17.55 1.46
C VAL A 175 8.64 -17.60 2.27
N VAL A 176 9.81 -17.47 1.63
CA VAL A 176 11.10 -17.61 2.32
C VAL A 176 11.29 -16.54 3.41
N PRO A 177 11.10 -15.23 3.15
CA PRO A 177 11.20 -14.21 4.21
C PRO A 177 10.23 -14.43 5.38
N ILE A 178 9.02 -14.95 5.11
CA ILE A 178 8.03 -15.24 6.16
C ILE A 178 8.48 -16.42 7.03
N PHE A 179 9.07 -17.45 6.43
CA PHE A 179 9.66 -18.56 7.19
C PHE A 179 10.83 -18.12 8.05
N LEU A 180 11.67 -17.22 7.53
CA LEU A 180 12.79 -16.65 8.27
C LEU A 180 12.33 -15.75 9.41
N SER A 181 11.33 -14.89 9.18
CA SER A 181 10.82 -13.98 10.22
C SER A 181 10.06 -14.71 11.33
N LEU A 182 9.44 -15.85 11.02
CA LEU A 182 8.75 -16.72 11.98
C LEU A 182 9.62 -17.87 12.49
N MET A 183 10.93 -17.82 12.26
CA MET A 183 11.85 -18.81 12.80
C MET A 183 11.97 -18.61 14.33
N GLY A 184 11.71 -19.66 15.10
CA GLY A 184 11.78 -19.60 16.56
C GLY A 184 10.50 -19.15 17.29
N THR A 185 9.44 -18.75 16.58
CA THR A 185 8.17 -18.33 17.20
C THR A 185 7.25 -19.48 17.64
N GLY A 186 7.63 -20.73 17.35
CA GLY A 186 6.78 -21.91 17.59
C GLY A 186 5.61 -22.07 16.61
N GLU A 187 5.47 -21.17 15.64
CA GLU A 187 4.39 -21.20 14.66
C GLU A 187 4.42 -22.45 13.78
N SER A 188 3.24 -23.01 13.52
CA SER A 188 3.09 -24.23 12.74
C SER A 188 3.49 -24.02 11.28
N VAL A 189 4.09 -25.03 10.65
CA VAL A 189 4.43 -24.98 9.21
C VAL A 189 3.21 -24.66 8.33
N PRO A 190 2.00 -25.22 8.58
CA PRO A 190 0.78 -24.83 7.87
C PRO A 190 0.44 -23.33 8.00
N SER A 191 0.57 -22.76 9.19
CA SER A 191 0.33 -21.33 9.43
C SER A 191 1.36 -20.46 8.71
N LYS A 192 2.64 -20.85 8.73
CA LYS A 192 3.72 -20.17 7.99
C LYS A 192 3.51 -20.23 6.48
N LEU A 193 3.11 -21.38 5.94
CA LEU A 193 2.77 -21.51 4.51
C LEU A 193 1.53 -20.71 4.16
N PHE A 194 0.53 -20.66 5.04
CA PHE A 194 -0.67 -19.86 4.81
C PHE A 194 -0.34 -18.36 4.77
N LEU A 195 0.44 -17.86 5.73
CA LEU A 195 0.92 -16.47 5.72
C LEU A 195 1.82 -16.19 4.51
N GLY A 196 2.72 -17.13 4.20
CA GLY A 196 3.58 -17.13 3.03
C GLY A 196 2.83 -17.05 1.71
N TRP A 197 1.73 -17.79 1.59
CA TRP A 197 0.92 -17.83 0.38
C TRP A 197 -0.01 -16.63 0.29
N PHE A 198 -0.69 -16.25 1.39
CA PHE A 198 -1.65 -15.16 1.37
C PHE A 198 -0.98 -13.79 1.55
N GLY A 199 -0.36 -13.30 0.47
CA GLY A 199 0.12 -11.92 0.36
C GLY A 199 -0.11 -11.38 -1.04
N PRO A 200 -1.37 -11.24 -1.48
CA PRO A 200 -1.67 -10.83 -2.84
C PRO A 200 -1.08 -9.45 -3.13
N ARG A 201 -0.52 -9.28 -4.33
CA ARG A 201 -0.04 -7.99 -4.81
C ARG A 201 -1.24 -7.10 -5.13
N GLY A 202 -1.30 -5.95 -4.46
CA GLY A 202 -2.45 -5.05 -4.48
C GLY A 202 -2.22 -3.75 -5.25
N LEU A 203 -3.07 -2.75 -4.96
CA LEU A 203 -3.05 -1.42 -5.57
C LEU A 203 -1.72 -0.69 -5.39
N ALA A 204 -1.05 -0.88 -4.24
CA ALA A 204 0.25 -0.28 -3.97
C ALA A 204 1.29 -0.63 -5.05
N SER A 205 1.28 -1.86 -5.57
CA SER A 205 2.20 -2.26 -6.64
C SER A 205 1.94 -1.51 -7.95
N ILE A 206 0.67 -1.26 -8.28
CA ILE A 206 0.29 -0.46 -9.47
C ILE A 206 0.76 0.99 -9.29
N VAL A 207 0.55 1.56 -8.10
CA VAL A 207 1.03 2.89 -7.75
C VAL A 207 2.55 2.99 -7.91
N PHE A 208 3.31 2.02 -7.40
CA PHE A 208 4.77 2.01 -7.52
C PHE A 208 5.22 1.90 -8.98
N ALA A 209 4.54 1.10 -9.81
CA ALA A 209 4.84 1.05 -11.24
C ALA A 209 4.64 2.42 -11.92
N ILE A 210 3.57 3.14 -11.58
CA ILE A 210 3.32 4.50 -12.10
C ILE A 210 4.42 5.48 -11.63
N ILE A 211 4.84 5.41 -10.37
CA ILE A 211 5.94 6.23 -9.85
C ILE A 211 7.23 5.98 -10.65
N VAL A 212 7.57 4.71 -10.88
CA VAL A 212 8.77 4.30 -11.63
C VAL A 212 8.70 4.76 -13.10
N ILE A 213 7.54 4.63 -13.76
CA ILE A 213 7.33 5.13 -15.12
C ILE A 213 7.49 6.65 -15.19
N ASN A 214 6.84 7.39 -14.28
CA ASN A 214 6.87 8.85 -14.27
C ASN A 214 8.26 9.42 -13.93
N ALA A 215 9.10 8.65 -13.24
CA ALA A 215 10.47 9.02 -12.97
C ALA A 215 11.43 8.77 -14.15
N GLU A 216 10.92 8.21 -15.26
CA GLU A 216 11.66 7.99 -16.52
C GLU A 216 12.98 7.22 -16.32
N VAL A 217 13.02 6.32 -15.34
CA VAL A 217 14.24 5.55 -15.05
C VAL A 217 14.52 4.52 -16.16
N PRO A 218 15.79 4.17 -16.41
CA PRO A 218 16.14 3.16 -17.41
C PRO A 218 15.43 1.83 -17.15
N GLY A 219 14.72 1.31 -18.16
CA GLY A 219 13.98 0.04 -18.05
C GLY A 219 12.64 0.13 -17.32
N ALA A 220 12.11 1.33 -17.07
CA ALA A 220 10.82 1.52 -16.39
C ALA A 220 9.66 0.74 -17.04
N GLU A 221 9.59 0.68 -18.37
CA GLU A 221 8.56 -0.08 -19.09
C GLU A 221 8.65 -1.59 -18.82
N PHE A 222 9.87 -2.14 -18.78
CA PHE A 222 10.08 -3.55 -18.45
C PHE A 222 9.70 -3.85 -17.00
N LEU A 223 10.07 -2.98 -16.06
CA LEU A 223 9.66 -3.09 -14.65
C LEU A 223 8.14 -3.04 -14.52
N ALA A 224 7.48 -2.12 -15.23
CA ALA A 224 6.03 -2.01 -15.24
C ALA A 224 5.36 -3.26 -15.83
N LEU A 225 5.92 -3.85 -16.88
CA LEU A 225 5.45 -5.12 -17.45
C LEU A 225 5.56 -6.26 -16.45
N VAL A 226 6.68 -6.35 -15.73
CA VAL A 226 6.91 -7.36 -14.69
C VAL A 226 5.92 -7.20 -13.53
N VAL A 227 5.74 -5.96 -13.04
CA VAL A 227 4.77 -5.67 -11.98
C VAL A 227 3.35 -6.00 -12.43
N THR A 228 2.99 -5.61 -13.66
CA THR A 228 1.68 -5.88 -14.25
C THR A 228 1.39 -7.38 -14.32
N CYS A 229 2.32 -8.17 -14.84
CA CYS A 229 2.19 -9.63 -14.89
C CYS A 229 2.08 -10.24 -13.48
N THR A 230 2.90 -9.76 -12.54
CA THR A 230 2.89 -10.24 -11.15
C THR A 230 1.57 -9.95 -10.44
N VAL A 231 1.03 -8.73 -10.60
CA VAL A 231 -0.29 -8.35 -10.06
C VAL A 231 -1.39 -9.18 -10.71
N PHE A 232 -1.36 -9.36 -12.03
CA PHE A 232 -2.34 -10.18 -12.75
C PHE A 232 -2.36 -11.63 -12.26
N LEU A 233 -1.21 -12.30 -12.26
CA LEU A 233 -1.11 -13.68 -11.77
C LEU A 233 -1.47 -13.77 -10.29
N SER A 234 -1.11 -12.76 -9.49
CA SER A 234 -1.53 -12.69 -8.09
C SER A 234 -3.05 -12.68 -7.96
N LEU A 235 -3.76 -11.83 -8.71
CA LEU A 235 -5.21 -11.75 -8.66
C LEU A 235 -5.87 -13.09 -9.04
N VAL A 236 -5.39 -13.74 -10.10
CA VAL A 236 -5.94 -15.03 -10.56
C VAL A 236 -5.67 -16.13 -9.54
N VAL A 237 -4.40 -16.32 -9.17
CA VAL A 237 -3.97 -17.43 -8.29
C VAL A 237 -4.53 -17.28 -6.88
N HIS A 238 -4.46 -16.09 -6.28
CA HIS A 238 -4.98 -15.87 -4.93
C HIS A 238 -6.50 -15.79 -4.92
N GLY A 239 -7.12 -15.22 -5.97
CA GLY A 239 -8.58 -15.19 -6.11
C GLY A 239 -9.19 -16.59 -6.17
N MET A 240 -8.61 -17.49 -6.97
CA MET A 240 -9.07 -18.89 -7.05
C MET A 240 -8.78 -19.68 -5.76
N SER A 241 -7.67 -19.39 -5.07
CA SER A 241 -7.21 -20.18 -3.92
C SER A 241 -7.71 -19.66 -2.55
N ALA A 242 -8.24 -18.44 -2.47
CA ALA A 242 -8.69 -17.80 -1.22
C ALA A 242 -9.68 -18.63 -0.42
N ASN A 243 -10.84 -18.92 -0.99
CA ASN A 243 -11.90 -19.67 -0.33
C ASN A 243 -11.51 -21.10 0.08
N PRO A 244 -10.89 -21.93 -0.78
CA PRO A 244 -10.54 -23.29 -0.40
C PRO A 244 -9.47 -23.34 0.71
N LEU A 245 -8.41 -22.52 0.62
CA LEU A 245 -7.35 -22.53 1.63
C LEU A 245 -7.81 -21.93 2.97
N ALA A 246 -8.66 -20.89 2.95
CA ALA A 246 -9.23 -20.33 4.16
C ALA A 246 -10.09 -21.34 4.94
N LYS A 247 -10.83 -22.21 4.22
CA LYS A 247 -11.59 -23.32 4.83
C LYS A 247 -10.65 -24.41 5.35
N TRP A 248 -9.60 -24.73 4.60
CA TRP A 248 -8.63 -25.74 4.98
C TRP A 248 -7.89 -25.40 6.29
N ILE A 249 -7.34 -24.18 6.40
CA ILE A 249 -6.61 -23.76 7.60
C ILE A 249 -7.55 -23.67 8.82
N GLY A 250 -8.78 -23.19 8.61
CA GLY A 250 -9.78 -23.10 9.67
C GLY A 250 -10.16 -24.47 10.25
N ARG A 251 -10.28 -25.50 9.42
CA ARG A 251 -10.56 -26.88 9.87
C ARG A 251 -9.40 -27.50 10.62
N ARG A 252 -8.15 -27.16 10.27
CA ARG A 252 -6.97 -27.68 10.95
C ARG A 252 -6.81 -27.12 12.35
N GLU A 253 -6.90 -25.79 12.52
CA GLU A 253 -6.76 -25.20 13.85
C GLU A 253 -7.89 -25.61 14.80
N GLN A 254 -9.09 -25.87 14.30
CA GLN A 254 -10.18 -26.45 15.12
C GLN A 254 -9.93 -27.88 15.58
N ARG A 255 -9.04 -28.62 14.92
CA ARG A 255 -8.69 -30.00 15.25
C ARG A 255 -7.48 -30.08 16.19
N ASP A 256 -6.64 -29.06 16.18
CA ASP A 256 -5.44 -28.94 17.02
C ASP A 256 -5.71 -28.20 18.35
N ALA A 257 -6.92 -27.66 18.55
CA ALA A 257 -7.42 -27.00 19.77
C ALA A 257 -8.26 -27.96 20.63
#